data_AF-A0A1Y2UWX8-F1
#
_entry.id   AF-A0A1Y2UWX8-F1
#
_cell.length_a   1.000
_cell.length_b   1.000
_cell.length_c   1.000
_cell.angle_alpha   90.00
_cell.angle_beta   90.00
_cell.angle_gamma   90.00
#
_symmetry.space_group_name_H-M   'P 1'
#
loop_
_entity.id
_entity.type
_entity.pdbx_description
1 polymer ?
#
loop_
_entity_poly.entity_id
_entity_poly.type
_entity_poly.pdbx_seq_one_letter_code
_entity_poly.pdbx_strand_id
1 'polypeptide(L)'
;MKYNMKTPTLAFIALTVFSTALAAPSSSLVPHELAERGPSGINNRGSALCKKGSMDDIMKYVNSLPDFQLYKDGEHIICSGISSGLGGTCAFFQGTGQNHFGAEVKELLNYLAKHPNTKGCGSIPVSYPPEAGGINELSYAGQLTVNYVANTDNPCPPGVCGAANC
;
A
#
# COMPACT_ATOMS: atom_id res chain seq x y z
N MET A 1 20.35 -38.23 -81.75
CA MET A 1 21.51 -38.66 -80.95
C MET A 1 21.08 -38.71 -79.48
N LYS A 2 21.39 -39.82 -78.81
CA LYS A 2 21.13 -40.10 -77.38
C LYS A 2 21.67 -38.95 -76.51
N TYR A 3 21.04 -38.65 -75.38
CA TYR A 3 21.66 -38.81 -74.04
C TYR A 3 20.57 -38.88 -72.96
N ASN A 4 20.53 -40.05 -72.32
CA ASN A 4 19.88 -40.35 -71.04
C ASN A 4 20.53 -39.48 -69.96
N MET A 5 19.77 -38.74 -69.16
CA MET A 5 20.31 -38.06 -67.99
C MET A 5 19.67 -38.61 -66.72
N LYS A 6 20.53 -39.26 -65.93
CA LYS A 6 20.27 -39.99 -64.70
C LYS A 6 19.85 -39.03 -63.57
N THR A 7 18.99 -39.56 -62.72
CA THR A 7 18.55 -39.04 -61.42
C THR A 7 19.72 -38.70 -60.50
N PRO A 8 19.78 -37.50 -59.93
CA PRO A 8 20.62 -37.23 -58.76
C PRO A 8 19.79 -37.27 -57.47
N THR A 9 20.19 -38.18 -56.59
CA THR A 9 19.78 -38.33 -55.20
C THR A 9 19.97 -37.01 -54.43
N LEU A 10 18.88 -36.42 -53.93
CA LEU A 10 18.93 -35.25 -53.04
C LEU A 10 19.31 -35.70 -51.62
N ALA A 11 20.52 -35.34 -51.20
CA ALA A 11 20.96 -35.49 -49.82
C ALA A 11 20.27 -34.44 -48.93
N PHE A 12 19.51 -34.88 -47.94
CA PHE A 12 18.94 -34.02 -46.90
C PHE A 12 20.05 -33.57 -45.95
N ILE A 13 20.46 -32.31 -46.06
CA ILE A 13 21.33 -31.66 -45.07
C ILE A 13 20.45 -31.24 -43.89
N ALA A 14 20.59 -31.93 -42.76
CA ALA A 14 19.95 -31.54 -41.50
C ALA A 14 20.68 -30.32 -40.92
N LEU A 15 20.04 -29.15 -40.93
CA LEU A 15 20.48 -27.99 -40.15
C LEU A 15 20.16 -28.23 -38.67
N THR A 16 21.17 -28.52 -37.87
CA THR A 16 21.05 -28.48 -36.41
C THR A 16 21.18 -27.03 -35.94
N VAL A 17 20.05 -26.41 -35.62
CA VAL A 17 20.03 -25.12 -34.91
C VAL A 17 20.48 -25.35 -33.46
N PHE A 18 21.72 -24.98 -33.15
CA PHE A 18 22.18 -24.81 -31.77
C PHE A 18 21.55 -23.52 -31.23
N SER A 19 20.45 -23.63 -30.48
CA SER A 19 19.98 -22.55 -29.63
C SER A 19 20.92 -22.41 -28.44
N THR A 20 21.83 -21.45 -28.50
CA THR A 20 22.53 -20.98 -27.30
C THR A 20 21.53 -20.21 -26.44
N ALA A 21 21.04 -20.85 -25.37
CA ALA A 21 20.29 -20.16 -24.34
C ALA A 21 21.21 -19.14 -23.67
N LEU A 22 20.98 -17.85 -23.93
CA LEU A 22 21.62 -16.77 -23.20
C LEU A 22 21.03 -16.78 -21.78
N ALA A 23 21.77 -17.33 -20.81
CA ALA A 23 21.41 -17.22 -19.41
C ALA A 23 21.46 -15.73 -19.03
N ALA A 24 20.30 -15.12 -18.83
CA ALA A 24 20.22 -13.77 -18.30
C ALA A 24 20.81 -13.75 -16.88
N PRO A 25 21.64 -12.77 -16.52
CA PRO A 25 22.14 -12.64 -15.16
C PRO A 25 20.95 -12.36 -14.24
N SER A 26 20.69 -13.29 -13.31
CA SER A 26 19.76 -13.09 -12.20
C SER A 26 20.30 -11.97 -11.30
N SER A 27 19.90 -10.74 -11.60
CA SER A 27 20.08 -9.60 -10.71
C SER A 27 19.30 -9.90 -9.44
N SER A 28 20.00 -10.11 -8.33
CA SER A 28 19.43 -10.14 -6.99
C SER A 28 18.89 -8.76 -6.65
N LEU A 29 17.71 -8.46 -7.16
CA LEU A 29 16.85 -7.44 -6.60
C LEU A 29 16.34 -8.03 -5.28
N VAL A 30 16.85 -7.45 -4.19
CA VAL A 30 16.19 -7.38 -2.88
C VAL A 30 14.67 -7.57 -3.05
N PRO A 31 14.03 -8.50 -2.34
CA PRO A 31 12.59 -8.45 -2.21
C PRO A 31 12.28 -7.12 -1.52
N HIS A 32 12.01 -6.08 -2.32
CA HIS A 32 11.19 -4.97 -1.89
C HIS A 32 9.91 -5.67 -1.43
N GLU A 33 9.70 -5.73 -0.12
CA GLU A 33 8.49 -6.25 0.49
C GLU A 33 7.32 -5.48 -0.12
N LEU A 34 6.80 -6.00 -1.23
CA LEU A 34 5.43 -5.83 -1.59
C LEU A 34 4.69 -6.73 -0.60
N ALA A 35 4.63 -6.30 0.65
CA ALA A 35 3.65 -6.80 1.59
C ALA A 35 2.31 -6.71 0.86
N GLU A 36 1.73 -7.88 0.64
CA GLU A 36 0.45 -8.14 -0.02
C GLU A 36 -0.54 -6.99 0.21
N ARG A 37 -0.61 -6.05 -0.75
CA ARG A 37 -1.50 -4.87 -0.75
C ARG A 37 -2.88 -5.25 -1.32
N GLY A 38 -3.43 -6.36 -0.83
CA GLY A 38 -4.87 -6.60 -0.89
C GLY A 38 -5.48 -6.16 0.44
N PRO A 39 -6.79 -5.89 0.52
CA PRO A 39 -7.45 -5.68 1.80
C PRO A 39 -7.45 -7.00 2.57
N SER A 40 -6.33 -7.32 3.23
CA SER A 40 -6.43 -7.95 4.54
C SER A 40 -7.38 -7.04 5.33
N GLY A 41 -8.42 -7.60 5.95
CA GLY A 41 -9.36 -6.81 6.73
C GLY A 41 -8.67 -5.93 7.79
N ILE A 42 -9.46 -5.36 8.69
CA ILE A 42 -8.93 -4.59 9.82
C ILE A 42 -7.75 -5.34 10.51
N ASN A 43 -6.60 -4.67 10.63
CA ASN A 43 -5.35 -5.31 11.06
C ASN A 43 -4.39 -4.35 11.79
N ASN A 44 -3.35 -4.91 12.40
CA ASN A 44 -2.34 -4.20 13.21
C ASN A 44 -0.96 -4.12 12.53
N ARG A 45 -0.89 -4.24 11.20
CA ARG A 45 0.39 -4.22 10.48
C ARG A 45 0.91 -2.78 10.37
N GLY A 46 2.24 -2.63 10.34
CA GLY A 46 2.91 -1.35 10.24
C GLY A 46 4.42 -1.46 10.41
N SER A 47 5.12 -0.33 10.36
CA SER A 47 6.56 -0.23 10.58
C SER A 47 6.97 -0.74 11.96
N ALA A 48 8.18 -1.29 12.08
CA ALA A 48 8.77 -1.61 13.39
C ALA A 48 8.87 -0.38 14.32
N LEU A 49 8.91 0.83 13.75
CA LEU A 49 8.95 2.10 14.48
C LEU A 49 7.59 2.47 15.11
N CYS A 50 6.50 1.81 14.72
CA CYS A 50 5.19 1.96 15.34
C CYS A 50 5.17 1.59 16.83
N LYS A 51 6.14 0.81 17.31
CA LYS A 51 6.32 0.51 18.75
C LYS A 51 6.58 1.76 19.60
N LYS A 52 6.98 2.87 18.97
CA LYS A 52 7.23 4.16 19.62
C LYS A 52 6.03 5.11 19.57
N GLY A 53 5.01 4.79 18.78
CA GLY A 53 3.77 5.57 18.68
C GLY A 53 2.64 4.91 19.46
N SER A 54 1.54 5.66 19.66
CA SER A 54 0.32 5.15 20.29
C SER A 54 -0.90 5.49 19.43
N MET A 55 -1.82 4.53 19.27
CA MET A 55 -3.11 4.80 18.65
C MET A 55 -3.90 5.83 19.46
N ASP A 56 -3.75 5.83 20.79
CA ASP A 56 -4.38 6.84 21.65
C ASP A 56 -3.91 8.26 21.33
N ASP A 57 -2.65 8.43 20.87
CA ASP A 57 -2.13 9.74 20.48
C ASP A 57 -2.78 10.27 19.21
N ILE A 58 -3.15 9.38 18.29
CA ILE A 58 -3.97 9.74 17.11
C ILE A 58 -5.39 10.07 17.56
N MET A 59 -6.00 9.22 18.40
CA MET A 59 -7.39 9.37 18.83
C MET A 59 -7.66 10.68 19.59
N LYS A 60 -6.65 11.27 20.24
CA LYS A 60 -6.74 12.62 20.86
C LYS A 60 -7.21 13.71 19.89
N TYR A 61 -6.88 13.60 18.60
CA TYR A 61 -7.19 14.63 17.61
C TYR A 61 -8.39 14.29 16.72
N VAL A 62 -8.92 13.07 16.81
CA VAL A 62 -9.99 12.59 15.91
C VAL A 62 -11.22 13.49 15.96
N ASN A 63 -11.62 13.95 17.15
CA ASN A 63 -12.79 14.83 17.28
C ASN A 63 -12.57 16.24 16.72
N SER A 64 -11.32 16.67 16.53
CA SER A 64 -10.96 17.96 15.95
C SER A 64 -10.96 17.94 14.41
N LEU A 65 -11.10 16.77 13.80
CA LEU A 65 -11.12 16.63 12.35
C LEU A 65 -12.42 17.25 11.77
N PRO A 66 -12.35 18.13 10.75
CA PRO A 66 -13.55 18.66 10.09
C PRO A 66 -14.26 17.58 9.27
N ASP A 67 -15.57 17.43 9.45
CA ASP A 67 -16.35 16.35 8.82
C ASP A 67 -16.37 16.42 7.29
N PHE A 68 -16.45 17.62 6.72
CA PHE A 68 -16.62 17.85 5.28
C PHE A 68 -15.32 18.11 4.53
N GLN A 69 -14.17 18.08 5.21
CA GLN A 69 -12.88 18.15 4.53
C GLN A 69 -12.65 16.86 3.76
N LEU A 70 -12.16 17.00 2.52
CA LEU A 70 -11.77 15.89 1.67
C LEU A 70 -10.28 15.63 1.81
N TYR A 71 -9.94 14.35 1.91
CA TYR A 71 -8.58 13.84 1.97
C TYR A 71 -8.34 12.86 0.83
N LYS A 72 -7.20 13.01 0.13
CA LYS A 72 -6.79 12.12 -0.96
C LYS A 72 -5.81 11.04 -0.49
N ASP A 73 -5.59 10.03 -1.31
CA ASP A 73 -4.53 9.04 -1.08
C ASP A 73 -3.16 9.70 -0.82
N GLY A 74 -2.48 9.24 0.24
CA GLY A 74 -1.18 9.72 0.67
C GLY A 74 -1.18 11.04 1.44
N GLU A 75 -2.31 11.76 1.50
CA GLU A 75 -2.44 12.95 2.35
C GLU A 75 -2.47 12.53 3.82
N HIS A 76 -1.57 13.10 4.63
CA HIS A 76 -1.62 12.91 6.07
C HIS A 76 -2.78 13.70 6.65
N ILE A 77 -3.52 13.07 7.57
CA ILE A 77 -4.79 13.56 8.08
C ILE A 77 -4.66 13.92 9.55
N ILE A 78 -4.11 12.99 10.34
CA ILE A 78 -3.80 13.19 11.75
C ILE A 78 -2.42 12.60 11.99
N CYS A 79 -1.51 13.38 12.58
CA CYS A 79 -0.21 12.89 12.99
C CYS A 79 -0.02 13.04 14.49
N SER A 80 0.69 12.10 15.09
CA SER A 80 1.25 12.23 16.43
C SER A 80 2.76 12.16 16.32
N GLY A 81 3.44 13.23 16.71
CA GLY A 81 4.90 13.26 16.74
C GLY A 81 5.45 12.32 17.80
N ILE A 82 6.59 11.70 17.50
CA ILE A 82 7.39 11.03 18.50
C ILE A 82 8.38 12.08 19.04
N SER A 83 8.50 12.19 20.37
CA SER A 83 9.18 13.28 21.09
C SER A 83 10.65 13.57 20.73
N SER A 84 11.22 12.86 19.76
CA SER A 84 12.60 12.99 19.30
C SER A 84 12.77 13.76 17.98
N GLY A 85 11.70 14.25 17.34
CA GLY A 85 11.82 15.03 16.10
C GLY A 85 12.30 14.24 14.87
N LEU A 86 12.20 12.91 14.91
CA LEU A 86 12.62 12.00 13.83
C LEU A 86 11.45 11.54 12.93
N GLY A 87 10.22 11.77 13.36
CA GLY A 87 9.00 11.28 12.70
C GLY A 87 7.83 11.18 13.66
N GLY A 88 6.74 10.64 13.16
CA GLY A 88 5.51 10.40 13.91
C GLY A 88 4.73 9.23 13.35
N THR A 89 3.66 8.84 14.02
CA THR A 89 2.62 7.99 13.42
C THR A 89 1.57 8.91 12.80
N CYS A 90 1.16 8.62 11.57
CA CYS A 90 0.17 9.40 10.84
C CYS A 90 -0.93 8.51 10.27
N ALA A 91 -2.15 9.03 10.25
CA ALA A 91 -3.29 8.48 9.56
C ALA A 91 -3.37 9.04 8.13
N PHE A 92 -3.56 8.18 7.13
CA PHE A 92 -3.67 8.57 5.71
C PHE A 92 -4.35 7.47 4.88
N PHE A 93 -5.03 7.84 3.80
CA PHE A 93 -5.62 6.89 2.86
C PHE A 93 -4.59 6.33 1.89
N GLN A 94 -4.78 5.08 1.46
CA GLN A 94 -3.94 4.44 0.45
C GLN A 94 -4.75 3.49 -0.44
N GLY A 95 -4.56 3.61 -1.76
CA GLY A 95 -5.11 2.68 -2.74
C GLY A 95 -6.63 2.76 -2.88
N THR A 96 -7.22 3.91 -2.50
CA THR A 96 -8.67 4.11 -2.53
C THR A 96 -9.14 4.59 -3.90
N GLY A 97 -8.28 5.29 -4.65
CA GLY A 97 -8.60 5.84 -5.97
C GLY A 97 -9.59 7.01 -5.94
N GLN A 98 -9.98 7.52 -4.77
CA GLN A 98 -10.95 8.59 -4.59
C GLN A 98 -10.64 9.44 -3.34
N ASN A 99 -11.36 10.54 -3.16
CA ASN A 99 -11.25 11.35 -1.96
C ASN A 99 -12.28 10.89 -0.92
N HIS A 100 -11.92 11.03 0.35
CA HIS A 100 -12.72 10.59 1.49
C HIS A 100 -12.98 11.75 2.46
N PHE A 101 -14.14 11.74 3.11
CA PHE A 101 -14.53 12.78 4.06
C PHE A 101 -13.86 12.59 5.42
N GLY A 102 -13.61 13.69 6.14
CA GLY A 102 -13.14 13.61 7.52
C GLY A 102 -14.08 12.83 8.44
N ALA A 103 -15.40 12.88 8.21
CA ALA A 103 -16.35 12.06 8.96
C ALA A 103 -16.06 10.55 8.83
N GLU A 104 -15.69 10.10 7.64
CA GLU A 104 -15.33 8.70 7.37
C GLU A 104 -14.03 8.31 8.07
N VAL A 105 -13.03 9.20 8.06
CA VAL A 105 -11.78 9.01 8.82
C VAL A 105 -12.07 8.79 10.31
N LYS A 106 -12.96 9.60 10.90
CA LYS A 106 -13.34 9.46 12.32
C LYS A 106 -13.93 8.08 12.59
N GLU A 107 -14.86 7.65 11.75
CA GLU A 107 -15.51 6.35 11.91
C GLU A 107 -14.51 5.20 11.81
N LEU A 108 -13.69 5.20 10.76
CA LEU A 108 -12.68 4.17 10.52
C LEU A 108 -11.62 4.11 11.63
N LEU A 109 -11.14 5.26 12.12
CA LEU A 109 -10.20 5.29 13.26
C LEU A 109 -10.84 4.79 14.55
N ASN A 110 -12.13 5.05 14.78
CA ASN A 110 -12.83 4.50 15.94
C ASN A 110 -12.93 2.97 15.89
N TYR A 111 -13.17 2.38 14.71
CA TYR A 111 -13.12 0.92 14.55
C TYR A 111 -11.70 0.38 14.73
N LEU A 112 -10.72 1.02 14.10
CA LEU A 112 -9.32 0.61 14.19
C LEU A 112 -8.80 0.67 15.63
N ALA A 113 -9.07 1.73 16.38
CA ALA A 113 -8.64 1.87 17.76
C ALA A 113 -9.26 0.82 18.71
N LYS A 114 -10.46 0.32 18.38
CA LYS A 114 -11.14 -0.75 19.14
C LYS A 114 -10.72 -2.15 18.69
N HIS A 115 -9.96 -2.28 17.61
CA HIS A 115 -9.52 -3.57 17.12
C HIS A 115 -8.52 -4.22 18.10
N PRO A 116 -8.64 -5.52 18.39
CA PRO A 116 -7.76 -6.18 19.35
C PRO A 116 -6.29 -6.02 18.99
N ASN A 117 -5.46 -5.71 19.98
CA ASN A 117 -4.00 -5.56 19.87
C ASN A 117 -3.52 -4.34 19.04
N THR A 118 -4.41 -3.43 18.65
CA THR A 118 -4.00 -2.14 18.07
C THR A 118 -3.31 -1.32 19.15
N LYS A 119 -2.01 -1.05 18.98
CA LYS A 119 -1.23 -0.23 19.94
C LYS A 119 -0.65 1.04 19.36
N GLY A 120 -0.33 1.07 18.07
CA GLY A 120 0.33 2.23 17.45
C GLY A 120 0.11 2.37 15.95
N CYS A 121 -0.09 1.25 15.25
CA CYS A 121 -0.32 1.23 13.82
C CYS A 121 -1.31 0.14 13.44
N GLY A 122 -1.85 0.28 12.24
CA GLY A 122 -2.78 -0.67 11.67
C GLY A 122 -3.39 -0.13 10.39
N SER A 123 -4.26 -0.92 9.79
CA SER A 123 -5.01 -0.51 8.61
C SER A 123 -6.42 -1.06 8.69
N ILE A 124 -7.34 -0.31 8.09
CA ILE A 124 -8.75 -0.67 8.02
C ILE A 124 -9.27 -0.38 6.61
N PRO A 125 -9.94 -1.34 5.95
CA PRO A 125 -10.58 -1.09 4.66
C PRO A 125 -11.58 0.05 4.78
N VAL A 126 -11.67 0.92 3.77
CA VAL A 126 -12.66 2.02 3.79
C VAL A 126 -14.11 1.54 3.77
N SER A 127 -14.32 0.27 3.40
CA SER A 127 -15.61 -0.42 3.41
C SER A 127 -15.99 -1.05 4.76
N TYR A 128 -15.24 -0.77 5.83
CA TYR A 128 -15.50 -1.36 7.15
C TYR A 128 -16.58 -0.57 7.93
N PRO A 129 -17.52 -1.23 8.62
CA PRO A 129 -17.70 -2.68 8.74
C PRO A 129 -18.40 -3.30 7.51
N PRO A 130 -18.19 -4.59 7.22
CA PRO A 130 -18.56 -5.21 5.94
C PRO A 130 -20.07 -5.39 5.59
N GLU A 131 -21.05 -4.83 6.32
CA GLU A 131 -22.49 -4.92 5.98
C GLU A 131 -23.17 -3.53 6.06
N ALA A 132 -23.98 -3.05 5.11
CA ALA A 132 -25.07 -3.70 4.38
C ALA A 132 -25.03 -3.52 2.84
N GLY A 133 -24.06 -4.16 2.19
CA GLY A 133 -23.92 -4.16 0.72
C GLY A 133 -22.50 -4.43 0.25
N GLY A 134 -21.80 -5.30 1.01
CA GLY A 134 -20.36 -5.48 0.98
C GLY A 134 -19.76 -5.45 -0.42
N ILE A 135 -18.77 -4.59 -0.60
CA ILE A 135 -17.86 -4.75 -1.72
C ILE A 135 -17.19 -6.13 -1.58
N ASN A 136 -17.22 -6.89 -2.66
CA ASN A 136 -16.52 -8.16 -2.72
C ASN A 136 -15.02 -7.88 -2.62
N GLU A 137 -14.25 -8.82 -2.07
CA GLU A 137 -12.78 -8.83 -1.96
C GLU A 137 -12.05 -8.54 -3.30
N LEU A 138 -12.78 -8.60 -4.42
CA LEU A 138 -12.35 -8.30 -5.78
C LEU A 138 -12.46 -6.82 -6.18
N SER A 139 -13.03 -5.97 -5.33
CA SER A 139 -13.06 -4.51 -5.50
C SER A 139 -11.97 -3.94 -4.60
N TYR A 140 -10.83 -3.55 -5.20
CA TYR A 140 -9.81 -2.75 -4.50
C TYR A 140 -10.48 -1.52 -3.90
N ALA A 141 -10.73 -1.50 -2.59
CA ALA A 141 -11.32 -0.34 -1.93
C ALA A 141 -10.30 0.52 -1.19
N GLY A 142 -9.03 0.14 -1.22
CA GLY A 142 -8.02 0.83 -0.42
C GLY A 142 -8.34 0.76 1.06
N GLN A 143 -7.60 1.54 1.83
CA GLN A 143 -7.62 1.49 3.28
C GLN A 143 -7.27 2.84 3.88
N LEU A 144 -7.75 3.07 5.09
CA LEU A 144 -7.15 4.04 5.99
C LEU A 144 -6.03 3.35 6.76
N THR A 145 -4.84 3.92 6.70
CA THR A 145 -3.63 3.40 7.34
C THR A 145 -3.17 4.34 8.44
N VAL A 146 -2.85 3.80 9.62
CA VAL A 146 -2.01 4.47 10.61
C VAL A 146 -0.63 3.83 10.59
N ASN A 147 0.40 4.56 10.18
CA ASN A 147 1.77 4.05 10.12
C ASN A 147 2.81 5.11 10.52
N TYR A 148 4.03 4.67 10.82
CA TYR A 148 5.16 5.59 11.02
C TYR A 148 5.49 6.32 9.71
N VAL A 149 5.71 7.63 9.83
CA VAL A 149 6.22 8.49 8.77
C VAL A 149 7.41 9.28 9.30
N ALA A 150 8.52 9.31 8.54
CA ALA A 150 9.68 10.10 8.90
C ALA A 150 9.40 11.59 8.65
N ASN A 151 10.02 12.46 9.45
CA ASN A 151 9.84 13.91 9.29
C ASN A 151 10.35 14.45 7.95
N THR A 152 11.22 13.73 7.25
CA THR A 152 11.65 14.05 5.87
C THR A 152 10.53 13.90 4.85
N ASP A 153 9.53 13.07 5.15
CA ASP A 153 8.52 12.68 4.18
C ASP A 153 7.25 13.54 4.30
N ASN A 154 7.01 14.13 5.49
CA ASN A 154 6.02 15.19 5.71
C ASN A 154 6.18 15.78 7.13
N PRO A 155 6.41 17.09 7.31
CA PRO A 155 6.64 17.69 8.63
C PRO A 155 5.36 17.94 9.44
N CYS A 156 4.21 17.33 9.12
CA CYS A 156 2.96 17.60 9.82
C CYS A 156 3.16 17.55 11.34
N PRO A 157 2.96 18.68 12.05
CA PRO A 157 3.11 18.71 13.49
C PRO A 157 2.07 17.79 14.14
N PRO A 158 2.26 17.39 15.41
CA PRO A 158 1.25 16.64 16.14
C PRO A 158 -0.11 17.37 16.08
N GLY A 159 -1.14 16.70 15.56
CA GLY A 159 -2.47 17.29 15.37
C GLY A 159 -3.17 16.84 14.08
N VAL A 160 -4.22 17.58 13.73
CA VAL A 160 -4.91 17.47 12.44
C VAL A 160 -4.06 18.16 11.37
N CYS A 161 -3.75 17.44 10.31
CA CYS A 161 -3.05 17.91 9.12
C CYS A 161 -4.08 18.43 8.10
N GLY A 162 -3.84 19.60 7.50
CA GLY A 162 -4.76 20.16 6.51
C GLY A 162 -4.64 21.67 6.27
N ALA A 163 -4.33 22.01 5.02
CA ALA A 163 -4.31 23.30 4.30
C ALA A 163 -3.48 24.50 4.82
N ALA A 164 -3.12 24.61 6.10
CA ALA A 164 -2.35 25.78 6.58
C ALA A 164 -1.08 25.45 7.39
N ASN A 165 -0.85 24.19 7.76
CA ASN A 165 0.22 23.80 8.68
C ASN A 165 1.02 22.56 8.23
N CYS A 166 1.03 22.23 6.93
CA CYS A 166 1.95 21.26 6.32
C CYS A 166 2.45 21.83 4.99
#